data_AF-A0AAQ2XWQ3-F1
#
_entry.id   AF-A0AAQ2XWQ3-F1
#
_cell.length_a   1.000
_cell.length_b   1.000
_cell.length_c   1.000
_cell.angle_alpha   90.00
_cell.angle_beta   90.00
_cell.angle_gamma   90.00
#
_symmetry.space_group_name_H-M   'P 1'
#
loop_
_entity.id
_entity.type
_entity.pdbx_description
1 polymer ?
#
loop_
_entity_poly.entity_id
_entity_poly.type
_entity_poly.pdbx_seq_one_letter_code
_entity_poly.pdbx_strand_id
1 'polypeptide(L)'
;MKTKFSNALSVWLMLSLSLSGWVTSVYLFKETRKHQNFVLEGKLMNAFNILEHSLKNISSEKEVYQKIKEWHQHEKSAQLGSLKTVCTHKPEMIALLSPMFCKTTAIRVCDIFLEEQF
;
A
#
# COMPACT_ATOMS: atom_id res chain seq x y z
N MET A 1 16.42 51.02 -29.97
CA MET A 1 15.83 49.77 -30.53
C MET A 1 16.47 48.51 -29.94
N LYS A 2 17.82 48.40 -29.87
CA LYS A 2 18.55 47.26 -29.26
C LYS A 2 18.16 46.92 -27.80
N THR A 3 17.94 47.91 -26.94
CA THR A 3 17.60 47.71 -25.51
C THR A 3 16.20 47.10 -25.29
N LYS A 4 15.20 47.49 -26.08
CA LYS A 4 13.86 46.87 -26.04
C LYS A 4 13.88 45.39 -26.42
N PHE A 5 14.69 45.03 -27.42
CA PHE A 5 14.83 43.65 -27.88
C PHE A 5 15.53 42.75 -26.84
N SER A 6 16.59 43.26 -26.22
CA SER A 6 17.30 42.57 -25.12
C SER A 6 16.40 42.32 -23.91
N ASN A 7 15.55 43.29 -23.54
CA ASN A 7 14.61 43.15 -22.43
C ASN A 7 13.50 42.14 -22.74
N ALA A 8 12.96 42.16 -23.97
CA ALA A 8 11.96 41.19 -24.39
C ALA A 8 12.51 39.75 -24.41
N LEU A 9 13.75 39.55 -24.86
CA LEU A 9 14.41 38.25 -24.85
C LEU A 9 14.61 37.73 -23.41
N SER A 10 15.05 38.59 -22.49
CA SER A 10 15.23 38.22 -21.08
C SER A 10 13.91 37.79 -20.43
N VAL A 11 12.83 38.54 -20.67
CA VAL A 11 11.49 38.20 -20.18
C VAL A 11 11.00 36.86 -20.75
N TRP A 12 11.19 36.64 -22.06
CA TRP A 12 10.85 35.36 -22.69
C TRP A 12 11.63 34.18 -22.11
N LEU A 13 12.93 34.36 -21.86
CA LEU A 13 13.76 33.33 -21.21
C LEU A 13 13.27 33.04 -19.79
N MET A 14 12.97 34.07 -18.99
CA MET A 14 12.43 33.89 -17.65
C MET A 14 11.07 33.18 -17.64
N LEU A 15 10.17 33.54 -18.55
CA LEU A 15 8.87 32.88 -18.71
C LEU A 15 9.03 31.42 -19.13
N SER A 16 9.93 31.14 -20.08
CA SER A 16 10.20 29.78 -20.56
C SER A 16 10.80 28.91 -19.46
N LEU A 17 11.76 29.45 -18.69
CA LEU A 17 12.35 28.77 -17.54
C LEU A 17 11.30 28.49 -16.46
N SER A 18 10.48 29.49 -16.12
CA SER A 18 9.39 29.33 -15.15
C SER A 18 8.42 28.24 -15.59
N LEU A 19 7.94 28.30 -16.84
CA LEU A 19 7.01 27.30 -17.39
C LEU A 19 7.62 25.90 -17.42
N SER A 20 8.90 25.78 -17.78
CA SER A 20 9.61 24.50 -17.77
C SER A 20 9.68 23.87 -16.36
N GLY A 21 9.81 24.70 -15.33
CA GLY A 21 9.74 24.27 -13.94
C GLY A 21 8.39 23.65 -13.60
N TRP A 22 7.29 24.33 -13.93
CA TRP A 22 5.93 23.82 -13.70
C TRP A 22 5.66 22.51 -14.43
N VAL A 23 6.02 22.42 -15.72
CA VAL A 23 5.87 21.19 -16.51
C VAL A 23 6.65 20.04 -15.88
N THR A 24 7.90 20.29 -15.48
CA THR A 24 8.76 19.29 -14.85
C THR A 24 8.21 18.86 -13.49
N SER A 25 7.72 19.78 -12.66
CA SER A 25 7.10 19.47 -11.37
C SER A 25 5.86 18.61 -11.53
N VAL A 26 4.98 18.91 -12.49
CA VAL A 26 3.80 18.08 -12.78
C VAL A 26 4.20 16.69 -13.25
N TYR A 27 5.20 16.58 -14.11
CA TYR A 27 5.73 15.29 -14.57
C TYR A 27 6.28 14.46 -13.41
N LEU A 28 7.19 15.03 -12.61
CA LEU A 28 7.78 14.36 -11.46
C LEU A 28 6.74 13.97 -10.41
N PHE A 29 5.75 14.83 -10.17
CA PHE A 29 4.65 14.50 -9.26
C PHE A 29 3.87 13.28 -9.75
N LYS A 30 3.51 13.23 -11.04
CA LYS A 30 2.81 12.07 -11.62
C LYS A 30 3.63 10.80 -11.53
N GLU A 31 4.91 10.86 -11.88
CA GLU A 31 5.78 9.67 -11.86
C GLU A 31 6.02 9.18 -10.41
N THR A 32 6.23 10.11 -9.47
CA THR A 32 6.34 9.78 -8.05
C THR A 32 5.08 9.11 -7.53
N ARG A 33 3.89 9.62 -7.88
CA ARG A 33 2.61 9.01 -7.48
C ARG A 33 2.45 7.61 -8.06
N LYS A 34 2.83 7.41 -9.32
CA LYS A 34 2.82 6.08 -9.97
C LYS A 34 3.76 5.11 -9.25
N HIS A 35 4.98 5.53 -8.93
CA HIS A 35 5.92 4.72 -8.16
C HIS A 35 5.40 4.39 -6.75
N GLN A 36 4.81 5.37 -6.06
CA GLN A 36 4.20 5.14 -4.74
C GLN A 36 3.08 4.09 -4.80
N ASN A 37 2.21 4.16 -5.82
CA ASN A 37 1.16 3.18 -6.02
C ASN A 37 1.73 1.78 -6.30
N PHE A 38 2.74 1.68 -7.16
CA PHE A 38 3.42 0.41 -7.45
C PHE A 38 4.07 -0.20 -6.20
N VAL A 39 4.74 0.62 -5.39
CA VAL A 39 5.35 0.18 -4.13
C VAL A 39 4.28 -0.26 -3.14
N LEU A 40 3.15 0.43 -3.05
CA LEU A 40 2.04 0.05 -2.18
C LEU A 40 1.45 -1.30 -2.60
N GLU A 41 1.25 -1.51 -3.90
CA GLU A 41 0.78 -2.79 -4.45
C GLU A 41 1.77 -3.92 -4.18
N GLY A 42 3.07 -3.68 -4.37
CA GLY A 42 4.11 -4.65 -4.02
C GLY A 42 4.13 -5.01 -2.53
N LYS A 43 3.98 -4.02 -1.64
CA LYS A 43 3.85 -4.25 -0.19
C LYS A 43 2.63 -5.10 0.14
N LEU A 44 1.49 -4.80 -0.47
CA LEU A 44 0.25 -5.54 -0.25
C LEU A 44 0.37 -6.99 -0.74
N MET A 45 0.95 -7.21 -1.92
CA MET A 45 1.14 -8.55 -2.47
C MET A 45 2.14 -9.37 -1.65
N ASN A 46 3.22 -8.75 -1.18
CA ASN A 46 4.16 -9.41 -0.28
C ASN A 46 3.50 -9.82 1.05
N ALA A 47 2.70 -8.92 1.64
CA ALA A 47 1.93 -9.23 2.84
C ALA A 47 0.95 -10.40 2.59
N PHE A 48 0.24 -10.36 1.48
CA PHE A 48 -0.65 -11.45 1.06
C PHE A 48 0.09 -12.79 0.96
N ASN A 49 1.23 -12.83 0.27
CA ASN A 49 2.01 -14.07 0.10
C ASN A 49 2.50 -14.64 1.43
N ILE A 50 2.91 -13.80 2.39
CA ILE A 50 3.30 -14.24 3.74
C ILE A 50 2.10 -14.89 4.44
N LEU A 51 0.91 -14.28 4.35
CA LEU A 51 -0.30 -14.83 4.95
C LEU A 51 -0.73 -16.12 4.27
N GLU A 52 -0.70 -16.17 2.93
CA GLU A 52 -1.04 -17.36 2.15
C GLU A 52 -0.15 -18.53 2.55
N HIS A 53 1.17 -18.31 2.60
CA HIS A 53 2.12 -19.32 3.06
C HIS A 53 1.84 -19.77 4.50
N SER A 54 1.53 -18.81 5.39
CA SER A 54 1.35 -19.09 6.82
C SER A 54 0.02 -19.77 7.14
N LEU A 55 -0.99 -19.62 6.28
CA LEU A 55 -2.36 -20.13 6.48
C LEU A 55 -2.72 -21.27 5.50
N LYS A 56 -1.80 -21.69 4.62
CA LYS A 56 -2.02 -22.66 3.53
C LYS A 56 -2.74 -23.95 3.92
N ASN A 57 -2.52 -24.45 5.13
CA ASN A 57 -3.05 -25.74 5.60
C ASN A 57 -4.16 -25.59 6.64
N ILE A 58 -4.67 -24.39 6.85
CA ILE A 58 -5.72 -24.15 7.83
C ILE A 58 -7.08 -24.54 7.24
N SER A 59 -7.80 -25.35 8.00
CA SER A 59 -9.04 -25.96 7.56
C SER A 59 -10.30 -25.29 8.13
N SER A 60 -10.14 -24.38 9.10
CA SER A 60 -11.27 -23.74 9.78
C SER A 60 -10.96 -22.31 10.21
N GLU A 61 -12.01 -21.49 10.35
CA GLU A 61 -11.89 -20.13 10.89
C GLU A 61 -11.31 -20.12 12.32
N LYS A 62 -11.65 -21.13 13.14
CA LYS A 62 -11.12 -21.28 14.50
C LYS A 62 -9.60 -21.44 14.53
N GLU A 63 -9.05 -22.24 13.62
CA GLU A 63 -7.60 -22.43 13.47
C GLU A 63 -6.88 -21.14 13.07
N VAL A 64 -7.52 -20.28 12.27
CA VAL A 64 -6.97 -18.94 11.95
C VAL A 64 -6.79 -18.11 13.20
N TYR A 65 -7.84 -18.00 14.02
CA TYR A 65 -7.77 -17.23 15.26
C TYR A 65 -6.71 -17.79 16.20
N GLN A 66 -6.59 -19.12 16.29
CA GLN A 66 -5.55 -19.75 17.08
C GLN A 66 -4.16 -19.38 16.55
N LYS A 67 -3.97 -19.38 15.21
CA LYS A 67 -2.71 -18.97 14.58
C LYS A 67 -2.37 -17.50 14.84
N ILE A 68 -3.35 -16.61 14.79
CA ILE A 68 -3.16 -15.18 15.07
C ILE A 68 -2.76 -14.97 16.53
N LYS A 69 -3.38 -15.70 17.47
CA LYS A 69 -2.99 -15.69 18.88
C LYS A 69 -1.57 -16.20 19.10
N GLU A 70 -1.20 -17.31 18.45
CA GLU A 70 0.18 -17.81 18.46
C GLU A 70 1.17 -16.76 17.93
N TRP A 71 0.81 -16.01 16.87
CA TRP A 71 1.68 -14.95 16.35
C TRP A 71 1.89 -13.80 17.33
N HIS A 72 0.85 -13.40 18.05
CA HIS A 72 0.97 -12.42 19.14
C HIS A 72 1.84 -12.94 20.27
N GLN A 73 1.62 -14.19 20.72
CA GLN A 73 2.39 -14.80 21.82
C GLN A 73 3.87 -15.01 21.49
N HIS A 74 4.20 -15.25 20.22
CA HIS A 74 5.57 -15.51 19.77
C HIS A 74 6.20 -14.35 19.01
N GLU A 75 5.65 -13.14 19.14
CA GLU A 75 6.16 -11.89 18.52
C GLU A 75 6.47 -12.03 17.03
N LYS A 76 5.62 -12.75 16.28
CA LYS A 76 5.78 -13.00 14.85
C LYS A 76 5.41 -11.76 14.03
N SER A 77 6.29 -10.76 14.09
CA SER A 77 6.09 -9.41 13.55
C SER A 77 5.82 -9.37 12.05
N ALA A 78 6.39 -10.30 11.27
CA ALA A 78 6.17 -10.37 9.83
C ALA A 78 4.72 -10.77 9.49
N GLN A 79 4.18 -11.79 10.15
CA GLN A 79 2.80 -12.25 9.95
C GLN A 79 1.80 -11.22 10.46
N LEU A 80 2.02 -10.68 11.66
CA LEU A 80 1.16 -9.64 12.25
C LEU A 80 1.18 -8.36 11.40
N GLY A 81 2.36 -7.92 10.95
CA GLY A 81 2.51 -6.78 10.05
C GLY A 81 1.87 -7.01 8.69
N SER A 82 1.93 -8.24 8.17
CA SER A 82 1.27 -8.61 6.92
C SER A 82 -0.26 -8.61 7.08
N LEU A 83 -0.79 -9.17 8.17
CA LEU A 83 -2.20 -9.16 8.49
C LEU A 83 -2.72 -7.72 8.62
N LYS A 84 -1.99 -6.87 9.36
CA LYS A 84 -2.28 -5.44 9.47
C LYS A 84 -2.32 -4.74 8.11
N THR A 85 -1.35 -5.03 7.25
CA THR A 85 -1.23 -4.42 5.93
C THR A 85 -2.43 -4.78 5.06
N VAL A 86 -2.80 -6.07 5.01
CA VAL A 86 -3.96 -6.54 4.23
C VAL A 86 -5.26 -6.00 4.82
N CYS A 87 -5.48 -6.11 6.12
CA CYS A 87 -6.72 -5.64 6.76
C CYS A 87 -6.92 -4.12 6.62
N THR A 88 -5.85 -3.32 6.64
CA THR A 88 -5.95 -1.86 6.48
C THR A 88 -6.29 -1.45 5.04
N HIS A 89 -5.73 -2.13 4.03
CA HIS A 89 -5.78 -1.65 2.65
C HIS A 89 -6.75 -2.43 1.74
N LYS A 90 -6.86 -3.75 1.92
CA LYS A 90 -7.72 -4.65 1.13
C LYS A 90 -8.14 -5.89 1.94
N PRO A 91 -9.01 -5.74 2.96
CA PRO A 91 -9.44 -6.85 3.82
C PRO A 91 -10.11 -7.99 3.03
N GLU A 92 -10.72 -7.70 1.89
CA GLU A 92 -11.32 -8.69 1.01
C GLU A 92 -10.32 -9.74 0.48
N MET A 93 -9.02 -9.42 0.43
CA MET A 93 -7.99 -10.38 0.03
C MET A 93 -7.86 -11.54 1.00
N ILE A 94 -8.27 -11.39 2.28
CA ILE A 94 -8.28 -12.50 3.23
C ILE A 94 -9.16 -13.65 2.73
N ALA A 95 -10.27 -13.36 2.04
CA ALA A 95 -11.15 -14.37 1.46
C ALA A 95 -10.47 -15.21 0.35
N LEU A 96 -9.35 -14.72 -0.21
CA LEU A 96 -8.60 -15.43 -1.25
C LEU A 96 -7.57 -16.42 -0.67
N LEU A 97 -7.28 -16.33 0.63
CA LEU A 97 -6.25 -17.17 1.28
C LEU A 97 -6.70 -18.62 1.45
N SER A 98 -8.00 -18.87 1.49
CA SER A 98 -8.57 -20.22 1.60
C SER A 98 -9.99 -20.24 1.07
N PRO A 99 -10.43 -21.29 0.36
CA PRO A 99 -11.82 -21.44 -0.08
C PRO A 99 -12.83 -21.50 1.07
N MET A 100 -12.37 -21.76 2.30
CA MET A 100 -13.19 -21.69 3.52
C MET A 100 -13.47 -20.24 3.96
N PHE A 101 -12.68 -19.26 3.53
CA PHE A 101 -12.87 -17.87 3.93
C PHE A 101 -13.87 -17.18 3.00
N CYS A 102 -15.05 -16.91 3.56
CA CYS A 102 -16.00 -16.02 2.93
C CYS A 102 -15.70 -14.55 3.28
N LYS A 103 -16.33 -13.62 2.57
CA LYS A 103 -16.20 -12.17 2.82
C LYS A 103 -16.50 -11.80 4.29
N THR A 104 -17.44 -12.50 4.92
CA THR A 104 -17.81 -12.31 6.33
C THR A 104 -16.73 -12.78 7.30
N THR A 105 -16.01 -13.85 6.96
CA THR A 105 -14.85 -14.33 7.74
C THR A 105 -13.67 -13.38 7.59
N ALA A 106 -13.43 -12.85 6.39
CA ALA A 106 -12.41 -11.84 6.15
C ALA A 106 -12.60 -10.58 7.02
N ILE A 107 -13.84 -10.08 7.09
CA ILE A 107 -14.19 -8.93 7.95
C ILE A 107 -13.94 -9.27 9.42
N ARG A 108 -14.45 -10.40 9.92
CA ARG A 108 -14.27 -10.79 11.33
C ARG A 108 -12.80 -10.97 11.74
N VAL A 109 -11.99 -11.60 10.88
CA VAL A 109 -10.55 -11.75 11.14
C VAL A 109 -9.86 -10.40 11.28
N CYS A 110 -10.21 -9.44 10.43
CA CYS A 110 -9.66 -8.09 10.49
C CYS A 110 -10.18 -7.27 11.67
N ASP A 111 -11.46 -7.38 12.02
CA ASP A 111 -12.05 -6.70 13.17
C ASP A 111 -11.40 -7.15 14.48
N ILE A 112 -11.31 -8.48 14.69
CA ILE A 112 -10.70 -9.06 15.89
C ILE A 112 -9.22 -8.66 15.99
N PHE A 113 -8.48 -8.69 14.88
CA PHE A 113 -7.09 -8.28 14.88
C PHE A 113 -6.90 -6.80 15.23
N LEU A 114 -7.79 -5.92 14.78
CA LEU A 114 -7.70 -4.48 15.07
C LEU A 114 -8.14 -4.16 16.50
N GLU A 115 -9.06 -4.92 17.08
CA GLU A 115 -9.47 -4.81 18.48
C GLU A 115 -8.38 -5.30 19.45
N GLU A 116 -7.68 -6.40 19.14
CA GLU A 116 -6.58 -6.93 19.98
C GLU A 116 -5.28 -6.07 19.94
N GLN A 117 -5.22 -5.02 19.14
CA GLN A 117 -4.09 -4.08 19.07
C GLN A 117 -4.18 -2.93 20.11
N PHE A 118 -5.27 -2.83 20.90
CA PHE A 118 -5.50 -1.81 21.94
C PHE A 118 -5.71 -2.42 23.34
#